data_AF-A0A7J4UNY5-F1
#
_entry.id   AF-A0A7J4UNY5-F1
#
_cell.length_a   1.000
_cell.length_b   1.000
_cell.length_c   1.000
_cell.angle_alpha   90.00
_cell.angle_beta   90.00
_cell.angle_gamma   90.00
#
_symmetry.space_group_name_H-M   'P 1'
#
loop_
_entity.id
_entity.type
_entity.pdbx_description
1 polymer ?
#
loop_
_entity_poly.entity_id
_entity_poly.type
_entity_poly.pdbx_seq_one_letter_code
_entity_poly.pdbx_strand_id
1 'polypeptide(L)'
;MATVLDVSILQSFDAVFPFVFVLAVVFAILQKTTIFGKSIGVNATIAAVTAFMMLLSPVLIDLINFIIPWFVIAIIFFMLLLLLFQVFGATESNIYEYMKNDKAVGWVLVIVAGVIVFAGMSTVIGQTLLDTGGDTPSENLASDGSVATADFQTNIINTLRNPKILGIGILFAIAIFAVGLLSGGEKWG
;
A
#
# COMPACT_ATOMS: atom_id res chain seq x y z
N MET A 1 6.19 24.09 18.95
CA MET A 1 6.09 24.24 20.42
C MET A 1 4.98 23.30 20.87
N ALA A 2 5.31 22.32 21.70
CA ALA A 2 4.47 21.16 21.95
C ALA A 2 3.28 21.50 22.86
N THR A 3 2.06 21.24 22.38
CA THR A 3 0.93 20.98 23.26
C THR A 3 1.15 19.58 23.84
N VAL A 4 1.84 19.50 24.98
CA VAL A 4 2.15 18.24 25.68
C VAL A 4 0.87 17.49 26.11
N LEU A 5 -0.25 18.23 26.21
CA LEU A 5 -1.60 17.69 26.43
C LEU A 5 -2.24 17.04 25.18
N ASP A 6 -1.79 17.38 23.98
CA ASP A 6 -2.39 16.88 22.73
C ASP A 6 -1.74 15.56 22.28
N VAL A 7 -0.43 15.43 22.48
CA VAL A 7 0.32 14.23 22.08
C VAL A 7 0.02 13.01 22.95
N SER A 8 -0.20 13.21 24.25
CA SER A 8 -0.43 12.08 25.18
C SER A 8 -1.80 11.41 25.00
N ILE A 9 -2.84 12.18 24.64
CA ILE A 9 -4.16 11.63 24.33
C ILE A 9 -4.11 10.91 22.99
N LEU A 10 -3.43 11.49 21.98
CA LEU A 10 -3.28 10.86 20.67
C LEU A 10 -2.52 9.54 20.73
N GLN A 11 -1.49 9.42 21.56
CA GLN A 11 -0.78 8.15 21.80
C GLN A 11 -1.69 7.04 22.36
N SER A 12 -2.73 7.39 23.12
CA SER A 12 -3.70 6.39 23.59
C SER A 12 -4.58 5.85 22.45
N PHE A 13 -4.68 6.58 21.34
CA PHE A 13 -5.43 6.15 20.15
C PHE A 13 -4.59 5.35 19.15
N ASP A 14 -3.26 5.29 19.30
CA ASP A 14 -2.36 4.56 18.39
C ASP A 14 -2.68 3.07 18.28
N ALA A 15 -3.25 2.46 19.33
CA ALA A 15 -3.73 1.08 19.30
C ALA A 15 -5.23 0.96 18.99
N VAL A 16 -6.04 1.92 19.47
CA VAL A 16 -7.50 1.89 19.31
C VAL A 16 -7.88 2.08 17.84
N PHE A 17 -7.19 2.98 17.13
CA PHE A 17 -7.55 3.30 15.76
C PHE A 17 -7.26 2.14 14.79
N PRO A 18 -6.08 1.50 14.80
CA PRO A 18 -5.84 0.29 14.01
C PRO A 18 -6.84 -0.82 14.30
N PHE A 19 -7.21 -1.01 15.57
CA PHE A 19 -8.21 -1.99 15.96
C PHE A 19 -9.56 -1.73 15.31
N VAL A 20 -10.10 -0.51 15.44
CA VAL A 20 -11.39 -0.13 14.85
C VAL A 20 -11.33 -0.21 13.32
N PHE A 21 -10.21 0.22 12.72
CA PHE A 21 -10.01 0.15 11.28
C PHE A 21 -10.07 -1.29 10.76
N VAL A 22 -9.30 -2.21 11.36
CA VAL A 22 -9.31 -3.62 10.95
C VAL A 22 -10.65 -4.28 11.21
N LEU A 23 -11.29 -3.99 12.35
CA LEU A 23 -12.63 -4.46 12.64
C LEU A 23 -13.61 -4.05 11.53
N ALA A 24 -13.60 -2.77 11.14
CA ALA A 24 -14.48 -2.24 10.10
C ALA A 24 -14.19 -2.86 8.72
N VAL A 25 -12.92 -2.94 8.32
CA VAL A 25 -12.51 -3.47 7.01
C VAL A 25 -12.82 -4.97 6.91
N VAL A 26 -12.43 -5.76 7.91
CA VAL A 26 -12.71 -7.21 7.92
C VAL A 26 -14.20 -7.45 7.95
N PHE A 27 -14.96 -6.72 8.77
CA PHE A 27 -16.41 -6.84 8.80
C PHE A 27 -17.04 -6.50 7.44
N ALA A 28 -16.62 -5.42 6.80
CA ALA A 28 -17.11 -5.02 5.48
C ALA A 28 -16.83 -6.08 4.40
N ILE A 29 -15.62 -6.67 4.41
CA ILE A 29 -15.24 -7.75 3.50
C ILE A 29 -16.12 -8.98 3.75
N LEU A 30 -16.32 -9.38 5.01
CA LEU A 30 -17.16 -10.53 5.36
C LEU A 30 -18.63 -10.33 4.98
N GLN A 31 -19.16 -9.11 5.16
CA GLN A 31 -20.51 -8.76 4.72
C GLN A 31 -20.67 -8.83 3.20
N LYS A 32 -19.67 -8.37 2.45
CA LYS A 32 -19.71 -8.37 0.98
C LYS A 32 -19.53 -9.77 0.38
N THR A 33 -18.67 -10.59 0.99
CA THR A 33 -18.33 -11.93 0.47
C THR A 33 -19.24 -13.03 0.99
N THR A 34 -19.91 -12.83 2.14
CA THR A 34 -20.84 -13.78 2.76
C THR A 34 -20.29 -15.20 2.96
N ILE A 35 -18.96 -15.33 3.11
CA ILE A 35 -18.25 -16.63 3.20
C ILE A 35 -18.78 -17.49 4.37
N PHE A 36 -19.10 -16.87 5.51
CA PHE A 36 -19.62 -17.53 6.71
C PHE A 36 -21.14 -17.38 6.86
N GLY A 37 -21.83 -17.12 5.75
CA GLY A 37 -23.27 -16.87 5.70
C GLY A 37 -23.66 -15.40 5.87
N LYS A 38 -24.96 -15.16 6.00
CA LYS A 38 -25.57 -13.82 6.11
C LYS A 38 -25.77 -13.34 7.55
N SER A 39 -25.27 -14.09 8.53
CA SER A 39 -25.42 -13.73 9.94
C SER A 39 -24.50 -12.57 10.29
N ILE A 40 -25.10 -11.40 10.55
CA ILE A 40 -24.38 -10.20 10.97
C ILE A 40 -23.56 -10.46 12.24
N GLY A 41 -24.12 -11.19 13.21
CA GLY A 41 -23.44 -11.49 14.48
C GLY A 41 -22.18 -12.36 14.30
N VAL A 42 -22.23 -13.35 13.40
CA VAL A 42 -21.07 -14.20 13.10
C VAL A 42 -19.97 -13.38 12.44
N ASN A 43 -20.30 -12.59 11.42
CA ASN A 43 -19.34 -11.74 10.72
C ASN A 43 -18.70 -10.70 11.66
N ALA A 44 -19.49 -10.08 12.56
CA ALA A 44 -18.98 -9.13 13.54
C ALA A 44 -18.04 -9.79 14.55
N THR A 45 -18.38 -10.99 15.02
CA THR A 45 -17.55 -11.75 15.98
C THR A 45 -16.20 -12.12 15.36
N ILE A 46 -16.21 -12.63 14.12
CA ILE A 46 -14.97 -12.97 13.41
C ILE A 46 -14.12 -11.72 13.17
N ALA A 47 -14.73 -10.62 12.72
CA ALA A 47 -14.02 -9.36 12.52
C ALA A 47 -13.40 -8.83 13.82
N ALA A 48 -14.11 -8.92 14.94
CA ALA A 48 -13.61 -8.53 16.25
C ALA A 48 -12.42 -9.40 16.69
N VAL A 49 -12.52 -10.73 16.55
CA VAL A 49 -11.41 -11.65 16.87
C VAL A 49 -10.20 -11.34 16.00
N THR A 50 -10.37 -11.12 14.69
CA THR A 50 -9.28 -10.74 13.78
C THR A 50 -8.65 -9.41 14.18
N ALA A 51 -9.45 -8.41 14.55
CA ALA A 51 -8.94 -7.12 15.01
C ALA A 51 -8.14 -7.25 16.33
N PHE A 52 -8.59 -8.08 17.27
CA PHE A 52 -7.83 -8.39 18.48
C PHE A 52 -6.53 -9.14 18.19
N MET A 53 -6.55 -10.09 17.25
CA MET A 53 -5.33 -10.79 16.83
C MET A 53 -4.33 -9.84 16.17
N MET A 54 -4.81 -8.85 15.43
CA MET A 54 -3.96 -7.84 14.79
C MET A 54 -3.20 -6.99 15.81
N LEU A 55 -3.83 -6.66 16.94
CA LEU A 55 -3.17 -5.90 18.03
C LEU A 55 -1.93 -6.60 18.62
N LEU A 56 -1.79 -7.92 18.42
CA LEU A 56 -0.62 -8.68 18.84
C LEU A 56 0.57 -8.51 17.88
N SER A 57 0.39 -7.85 16.74
CA SER A 57 1.42 -7.66 15.71
C SER A 57 1.82 -6.18 15.60
N PRO A 58 2.99 -5.80 16.14
CA PRO A 58 3.51 -4.44 16.03
C PRO A 58 3.64 -3.98 14.56
N VAL A 59 4.09 -4.88 13.69
CA VAL A 59 4.23 -4.61 12.24
C VAL A 59 2.90 -4.22 11.59
N LEU A 60 1.80 -4.86 11.98
CA LEU A 60 0.48 -4.52 11.44
C LEU A 60 -0.02 -3.18 11.99
N ILE A 61 0.22 -2.89 13.27
CA ILE A 61 -0.10 -1.60 13.87
C ILE A 61 0.64 -0.47 13.14
N ASP A 62 1.95 -0.62 12.93
CA ASP A 62 2.79 0.36 12.24
C ASP A 62 2.35 0.56 10.79
N LEU A 63 2.04 -0.55 10.09
CA LEU A 63 1.51 -0.51 8.72
C LEU A 63 0.20 0.28 8.64
N ILE A 64 -0.72 0.04 9.57
CA ILE A 64 -2.02 0.71 9.58
C ILE A 64 -1.84 2.20 9.94
N ASN A 65 -1.04 2.51 10.97
CA ASN A 65 -0.73 3.87 11.38
C ASN A 65 -0.05 4.67 10.26
N PHE A 66 0.77 4.01 9.43
CA PHE A 66 1.33 4.61 8.22
C PHE A 66 0.26 4.87 7.16
N ILE A 67 -0.64 3.91 6.91
CA ILE A 67 -1.63 3.96 5.82
C ILE A 67 -2.77 4.95 6.09
N ILE A 68 -3.23 5.07 7.34
CA ILE A 68 -4.41 5.87 7.71
C ILE A 68 -4.31 7.34 7.28
N PRO A 69 -3.22 8.09 7.59
CA PRO A 69 -3.11 9.49 7.18
C PRO A 69 -3.30 9.68 5.68
N TRP A 70 -2.78 8.77 4.86
CA TRP A 70 -2.94 8.80 3.40
C TRP A 70 -4.38 8.55 2.96
N PHE A 71 -5.10 7.65 3.62
CA PHE A 71 -6.53 7.48 3.36
C PHE A 71 -7.34 8.70 3.76
N VAL A 72 -7.02 9.35 4.89
CA VAL A 72 -7.69 10.61 5.30
C VAL A 72 -7.48 11.69 4.25
N ILE A 73 -6.24 11.88 3.78
CA ILE A 73 -5.93 12.83 2.70
C ILE A 73 -6.70 12.47 1.42
N ALA A 74 -6.74 11.20 1.02
CA ALA A 74 -7.47 10.76 -0.15
C ALA A 74 -8.99 11.01 -0.02
N ILE A 75 -9.59 10.73 1.14
CA ILE A 75 -11.01 10.99 1.40
C ILE A 75 -11.30 12.48 1.34
N ILE A 76 -10.48 13.32 1.96
CA ILE A 76 -10.63 14.79 1.90
C ILE A 76 -10.52 15.25 0.44
N PHE A 77 -9.56 14.73 -0.31
CA PHE A 77 -9.40 15.04 -1.73
C PHE A 77 -10.63 14.66 -2.55
N PHE A 78 -11.17 13.44 -2.39
CA PHE A 78 -12.39 13.03 -3.08
C PHE A 78 -13.59 13.87 -2.64
N MET A 79 -13.72 14.21 -1.36
CA MET A 79 -14.79 15.08 -0.87
C MET A 79 -14.72 16.47 -1.51
N LEU A 80 -13.55 17.09 -1.57
CA LEU A 80 -13.34 18.38 -2.24
C LEU A 80 -13.66 18.29 -3.74
N LEU A 81 -13.29 17.18 -4.39
CA LEU A 81 -13.61 16.93 -5.79
C LEU A 81 -15.12 16.78 -6.02
N LEU A 82 -15.85 16.11 -5.12
CA LEU A 82 -17.31 16.04 -5.14
C LEU A 82 -17.96 17.41 -4.95
N LEU A 83 -17.46 18.23 -4.01
CA LEU A 83 -17.94 19.60 -3.81
C LEU A 83 -17.70 20.47 -5.04
N LEU A 84 -16.55 20.33 -5.69
CA LEU A 84 -16.24 21.03 -6.93
C LEU A 84 -17.21 20.65 -8.06
N PHE A 85 -17.58 19.37 -8.20
CA PHE A 85 -18.64 18.98 -9.12
C PHE A 85 -20.00 19.57 -8.77
N GLN A 86 -20.35 19.64 -7.48
CA GLN A 86 -21.59 20.28 -7.04
C GLN A 86 -21.62 21.77 -7.38
N VAL A 87 -20.50 22.49 -7.21
CA VAL A 87 -20.37 23.91 -7.60
C VAL A 87 -20.58 24.10 -9.11
N PHE A 88 -20.16 23.14 -9.95
CA PHE A 88 -20.45 23.14 -11.38
C PHE A 88 -21.87 22.68 -11.76
N GLY A 89 -22.76 22.51 -10.78
CA GLY A 89 -24.16 22.17 -10.99
C GLY A 89 -24.46 20.67 -11.05
N ALA A 90 -23.51 19.81 -10.68
CA ALA A 90 -23.82 18.39 -10.51
C ALA A 90 -24.70 18.18 -9.28
N THR A 91 -25.85 17.53 -9.46
CA THR A 91 -26.70 17.13 -8.33
C THR A 91 -26.18 15.84 -7.70
N GLU A 92 -26.52 15.59 -6.44
CA GLU A 92 -26.18 14.34 -5.75
C GLU A 92 -26.68 13.10 -6.51
N SER A 93 -27.85 13.21 -7.15
CA SER A 93 -28.41 12.15 -8.01
C SER A 93 -27.49 11.81 -9.17
N ASN A 94 -26.96 12.82 -9.86
CA ASN A 94 -26.05 12.62 -10.99
C ASN A 94 -24.76 11.95 -10.53
N ILE A 95 -24.17 12.42 -9.42
CA ILE A 95 -22.94 11.86 -8.85
C ILE A 95 -23.14 10.39 -8.48
N TYR A 96 -24.26 10.06 -7.82
CA TYR A 96 -24.58 8.69 -7.44
C TYR A 96 -24.74 7.78 -8.67
N GLU A 97 -25.42 8.24 -9.71
CA GLU A 97 -25.61 7.49 -10.95
C GLU A 97 -24.28 7.21 -11.65
N TYR A 98 -23.39 8.20 -11.73
CA TYR A 98 -22.04 8.02 -12.29
C TYR A 98 -21.19 7.07 -11.45
N MET A 99 -21.21 7.15 -10.11
CA MET A 99 -20.47 6.20 -9.26
C MET A 99 -20.96 4.76 -9.41
N LYS A 100 -22.25 4.56 -9.71
CA LYS A 100 -22.84 3.23 -9.84
C LYS A 100 -22.62 2.62 -11.23
N ASN A 101 -22.75 3.42 -12.27
CA ASN A 101 -22.72 2.94 -13.66
C ASN A 101 -21.31 2.98 -14.27
N ASP A 102 -20.46 3.92 -13.84
CA ASP A 102 -19.11 4.05 -14.35
C ASP A 102 -18.11 3.22 -13.53
N LYS A 103 -17.72 2.08 -14.11
CA LYS A 103 -16.69 1.21 -13.54
C LYS A 103 -15.35 1.92 -13.37
N ALA A 104 -15.06 2.96 -14.17
CA ALA A 104 -13.79 3.68 -14.09
C ALA A 104 -13.62 4.37 -12.73
N VAL A 105 -14.68 4.97 -12.18
CA VAL A 105 -14.64 5.64 -10.87
C VAL A 105 -14.35 4.63 -9.76
N GLY A 106 -15.02 3.48 -9.79
CA GLY A 106 -14.74 2.38 -8.86
C GLY A 106 -13.32 1.85 -8.97
N TRP A 107 -12.80 1.72 -10.20
CA TRP A 107 -11.42 1.29 -10.44
C TRP A 107 -10.39 2.31 -9.95
N VAL A 108 -10.62 3.61 -10.14
CA VAL A 108 -9.73 4.66 -9.62
C VAL A 108 -9.65 4.57 -8.09
N LEU A 109 -10.78 4.41 -7.40
CA LEU A 109 -10.79 4.26 -5.94
C LEU A 109 -10.02 3.02 -5.48
N VAL A 110 -10.21 1.88 -6.16
CA VAL A 110 -9.50 0.63 -5.84
C VAL A 110 -8.00 0.77 -6.12
N ILE A 111 -7.60 1.40 -7.22
CA ILE A 111 -6.19 1.63 -7.57
C ILE A 111 -5.54 2.54 -6.53
N VAL A 112 -6.17 3.66 -6.18
CA VAL A 112 -5.65 4.59 -5.17
C VAL A 112 -5.50 3.89 -3.81
N ALA A 113 -6.52 3.16 -3.36
CA ALA A 113 -6.45 2.38 -2.13
C ALA A 113 -5.34 1.32 -2.19
N GLY A 114 -5.21 0.60 -3.32
CA GLY A 114 -4.17 -0.38 -3.54
C GLY A 114 -2.76 0.23 -3.47
N VAL A 115 -2.54 1.35 -4.18
CA VAL A 115 -1.25 2.07 -4.17
C VAL A 115 -0.86 2.49 -2.76
N ILE A 116 -1.81 3.01 -1.96
CA ILE A 116 -1.53 3.40 -0.57
C ILE A 116 -1.11 2.17 0.26
N VAL A 117 -1.84 1.05 0.14
CA VAL A 117 -1.50 -0.19 0.86
C VAL A 117 -0.14 -0.73 0.45
N PHE A 118 0.14 -0.80 -0.85
CA PHE A 118 1.44 -1.25 -1.37
C PHE A 118 2.58 -0.33 -0.95
N ALA A 119 2.38 0.99 -0.96
CA ALA A 119 3.35 1.94 -0.46
C ALA A 119 3.63 1.70 1.04
N GLY A 120 2.59 1.55 1.85
CA GLY A 120 2.74 1.25 3.27
C GLY A 120 3.47 -0.06 3.54
N MET A 121 3.13 -1.13 2.81
CA MET A 121 3.83 -2.40 2.93
C MET A 121 5.30 -2.28 2.53
N SER A 122 5.59 -1.59 1.42
CA SER A 122 6.96 -1.38 0.95
C SER A 122 7.80 -0.57 1.94
N THR A 123 7.20 0.40 2.63
CA THR A 123 7.90 1.22 3.62
C THR A 123 8.10 0.44 4.93
N VAL A 124 7.03 -0.10 5.53
CA VAL A 124 7.09 -0.72 6.87
C VAL A 124 7.79 -2.08 6.85
N ILE A 125 7.39 -2.95 5.91
CA ILE A 125 7.99 -4.30 5.81
C ILE A 125 9.38 -4.19 5.18
N GLY A 126 9.57 -3.31 4.20
CA GLY A 126 10.87 -3.08 3.56
C GLY A 126 11.94 -2.64 4.57
N GLN A 127 11.60 -1.73 5.50
CA GLN A 127 12.48 -1.31 6.58
C GLN A 127 12.81 -2.48 7.52
N THR A 128 11.78 -3.23 7.97
CA THR A 128 11.95 -4.36 8.89
C THR A 128 12.87 -5.46 8.33
N LEU A 129 12.77 -5.75 7.03
CA LEU A 129 13.62 -6.71 6.34
C LEU A 129 15.07 -6.22 6.23
N LEU A 130 15.27 -4.91 6.10
CA LEU A 130 16.58 -4.29 6.06
C LEU A 130 17.27 -4.36 7.43
N ASP A 131 16.52 -4.06 8.50
CA ASP A 131 17.01 -4.10 9.87
C ASP A 131 17.31 -5.53 10.35
N THR A 132 16.51 -6.50 9.91
CA THR A 132 16.73 -7.93 10.24
C THR A 132 17.88 -8.56 9.43
N GLY A 133 18.16 -8.03 8.23
CA GLY A 133 19.25 -8.50 7.36
C GLY A 133 20.60 -7.82 7.62
N GLY A 134 20.63 -6.78 8.46
CA GLY A 134 21.76 -5.88 8.67
C GLY A 134 22.29 -5.89 10.10
N ASP A 135 22.81 -7.03 10.57
CA ASP A 135 23.62 -7.09 11.79
C ASP A 135 25.02 -6.52 11.50
N THR A 136 25.05 -5.20 11.27
CA THR A 136 26.12 -4.20 11.50
C THR A 136 25.87 -3.02 10.57
N PRO A 137 25.61 -1.80 11.08
CA PRO A 137 25.82 -0.59 10.30
C PRO A 137 27.34 -0.44 10.15
N SER A 138 27.90 -1.10 9.14
CA SER A 138 29.31 -0.93 8.82
C SER A 138 29.45 0.43 8.15
N GLU A 139 29.65 1.47 8.97
CA GLU A 139 29.92 2.87 8.60
C GLU A 139 31.14 3.06 7.66
N ASN A 140 31.78 1.98 7.18
CA ASN A 140 33.02 2.04 6.41
C ASN A 140 33.09 1.02 5.26
N LEU A 141 32.07 0.98 4.39
CA LEU A 141 32.22 0.34 3.07
C LEU A 141 31.96 1.35 1.96
N ALA A 142 32.79 2.40 1.95
CA ALA A 142 33.18 3.09 0.72
C ALA A 142 34.09 2.19 -0.14
N SER A 143 33.64 0.96 -0.39
CA SER A 143 34.23 0.07 -1.37
C SER A 143 33.39 0.13 -2.63
N ASP A 144 34.07 0.41 -3.73
CA ASP A 144 33.54 0.62 -5.08
C ASP A 144 32.45 -0.41 -5.44
N GLY A 145 31.19 0.04 -5.44
CA GLY A 145 30.03 -0.77 -5.80
C GLY A 145 29.15 -1.28 -4.65
N SER A 146 29.40 -0.88 -3.39
CA SER A 146 28.47 -1.16 -2.27
C SER A 146 27.13 -0.43 -2.47
N VAL A 147 26.02 -1.16 -2.30
CA VAL A 147 24.64 -0.64 -2.41
C VAL A 147 23.91 -0.63 -1.07
N ALA A 148 24.59 -0.96 0.02
CA ALA A 148 24.01 -1.04 1.36
C ALA A 148 24.03 0.34 2.04
N THR A 149 22.85 0.92 2.24
CA THR A 149 22.60 2.12 3.04
C THR A 149 21.46 1.86 4.04
N ALA A 150 21.23 2.80 4.95
CA ALA A 150 20.17 2.71 5.97
C ALA A 150 18.73 2.78 5.41
N ASP A 151 18.56 3.18 4.14
CA ASP A 151 17.25 3.39 3.53
C ASP A 151 16.97 2.35 2.43
N PHE A 152 15.88 1.58 2.60
CA PHE A 152 15.48 0.55 1.64
C PHE A 152 15.23 1.10 0.22
N GLN A 153 14.58 2.27 0.12
CA GLN A 153 14.32 2.91 -1.17
C GLN A 153 15.62 3.30 -1.88
N THR A 154 16.61 3.79 -1.12
CA THR A 154 17.95 4.11 -1.62
C THR A 154 18.68 2.85 -2.05
N ASN A 155 18.57 1.75 -1.30
CA ASN A 155 19.15 0.46 -1.65
C ASN A 155 18.56 -0.12 -2.94
N ILE A 156 17.24 -0.03 -3.15
CA ILE A 156 16.61 -0.46 -4.42
C ILE A 156 17.14 0.37 -5.59
N ILE A 157 17.18 1.70 -5.45
CA ILE A 157 17.66 2.58 -6.53
C ILE A 157 19.14 2.35 -6.81
N ASN A 158 19.96 2.18 -5.77
CA ASN A 158 21.40 1.90 -5.90
C ASN A 158 21.66 0.52 -6.51
N THR A 159 20.82 -0.46 -6.19
CA THR A 159 20.85 -1.80 -6.79
C THR A 159 20.49 -1.73 -8.28
N LEU A 160 19.42 -1.03 -8.65
CA LEU A 160 19.03 -0.84 -10.06
C LEU A 160 20.04 -0.01 -10.87
N ARG A 161 20.78 0.90 -10.22
CA ARG A 161 21.82 1.72 -10.85
C ARG A 161 23.22 1.10 -10.76
N ASN A 162 23.36 -0.10 -10.18
CA ASN A 162 24.65 -0.75 -10.10
C ASN A 162 25.12 -1.16 -11.52
N PRO A 163 26.35 -0.81 -11.96
CA PRO A 163 26.84 -1.12 -13.30
C PRO A 163 26.76 -2.62 -13.66
N LYS A 164 26.93 -3.52 -12.66
CA LYS A 164 26.84 -4.97 -12.88
C LYS A 164 25.41 -5.42 -13.14
N ILE A 165 24.44 -4.82 -12.46
CA ILE A 165 23.01 -5.16 -12.58
C ILE A 165 22.45 -4.60 -13.90
N LEU A 166 22.85 -3.37 -14.27
CA LEU A 166 22.54 -2.82 -15.59
C LEU A 166 23.14 -3.65 -16.72
N GLY A 167 24.38 -4.13 -16.56
CA GLY A 167 25.03 -5.02 -17.52
C GLY A 167 24.26 -6.34 -17.72
N ILE A 168 23.83 -6.97 -16.63
CA ILE A 168 22.98 -8.18 -16.69
C ILE A 168 21.62 -7.87 -17.32
N GLY A 169 21.00 -6.74 -16.98
CA GLY A 169 19.73 -6.32 -17.57
C GLY A 169 19.80 -6.11 -19.08
N ILE A 170 20.89 -5.51 -19.57
CA ILE A 170 21.15 -5.34 -21.01
C ILE A 170 21.36 -6.70 -21.69
N LEU A 171 22.17 -7.60 -21.10
CA LEU A 171 22.37 -8.95 -21.63
C LEU A 171 21.05 -9.72 -21.73
N PHE A 172 20.19 -9.59 -20.71
CA PHE A 172 18.87 -10.23 -20.70
C PHE A 172 17.95 -9.67 -21.78
N ALA A 173 17.94 -8.35 -21.97
CA ALA A 173 17.18 -7.71 -23.05
C ALA A 173 17.65 -8.20 -24.43
N ILE A 174 18.98 -8.24 -24.67
CA ILE A 174 19.56 -8.74 -25.91
C ILE A 174 19.16 -10.22 -26.14
N ALA A 175 19.19 -11.05 -25.11
CA ALA A 175 18.78 -12.45 -25.20
C ALA A 175 17.29 -12.59 -25.56
N ILE A 176 16.40 -11.78 -24.96
CA ILE A 176 14.97 -11.76 -25.30
C ILE A 176 14.75 -11.37 -26.76
N PHE A 177 15.43 -10.33 -27.25
CA PHE A 177 15.34 -9.91 -28.64
C PHE A 177 15.91 -10.95 -29.60
N ALA A 178 17.03 -11.60 -29.26
CA ALA A 178 17.62 -12.67 -30.06
C ALA A 178 16.68 -13.86 -30.20
N VAL A 179 16.07 -14.31 -29.09
CA VAL A 179 15.07 -15.40 -29.10
C VAL A 179 13.80 -15.00 -29.83
N GLY A 180 13.34 -13.75 -29.66
CA GLY A 180 12.19 -13.21 -30.39
C GLY A 180 12.40 -13.20 -31.90
N LEU A 181 13.58 -12.77 -32.37
CA LEU A 181 13.94 -12.76 -33.78
C LEU A 181 14.16 -14.17 -34.36
N LEU A 182 14.72 -15.09 -33.57
CA LEU A 182 14.89 -16.49 -33.97
C LEU A 182 13.55 -17.24 -34.05
N SER A 183 12.65 -17.04 -33.09
CA SER A 183 11.34 -17.71 -33.10
C SER A 183 10.33 -17.08 -34.06
N GLY A 184 10.52 -15.81 -34.44
CA GLY A 184 9.72 -15.13 -35.46
C GLY A 184 10.04 -15.53 -36.91
N GLY A 185 11.10 -16.32 -37.12
CA GLY A 185 11.59 -16.72 -38.45
C GLY A 185 10.80 -17.83 -39.16
N GLU A 186 9.89 -18.55 -38.47
CA GLU A 186 9.15 -19.69 -39.05
C GLU A 186 7.76 -19.34 -39.59
N LYS A 187 7.57 -18.16 -40.21
CA LYS A 187 6.29 -17.80 -40.85
C LYS A 187 6.40 -17.20 -42.24
N TRP A 188 7.29 -17.69 -43.11
CA TRP A 188 7.16 -17.48 -44.56
C TRP A 188 7.78 -18.63 -45.37
N GLY A 189 6.93 -19.41 -46.06
CA GLY A 189 7.27 -20.16 -47.29
C GLY A 189 7.81 -21.56 -47.11
#